data_AF-A0A0K1PGY5-F1
#
_entry.id   AF-A0A0K1PGY5-F1
#
_cell.length_a   1.000
_cell.length_b   1.000
_cell.length_c   1.000
_cell.angle_alpha   90.00
_cell.angle_beta   90.00
_cell.angle_gamma   90.00
#
_symmetry.space_group_name_H-M   'P 1'
#
loop_
_entity.id
_entity.type
_entity.pdbx_description
1 polymer ?
#
loop_
_entity_poly.entity_id
_entity_poly.type
_entity_poly.pdbx_seq_one_letter_code
_entity_poly.pdbx_strand_id
1 'polypeptide(L)'
;MLPLRSKTDPRWIELATSRFDEVIVDHAHCEKKAAASAMALVTAYPDHDLLVKRLARLAHEELRHFRQVYDRISARGLKLSKDEGDPYVQSLIRLVRTTPAERRMDRLLVSALVEARSCERLELLSEALEDPELRSFYATLARAEAGHHTLFVDLAATYAPQERSGAPPRSAGRGGGGDRGRATARAADPLTSTPIGTHRAAAHPVVARSRGD
;
A
#
# COMPACT_ATOMS: atom_id res chain seq x y z
N MET A 1 -2.78 -15.10 -6.80
CA MET A 1 -2.92 -14.74 -5.37
C MET A 1 -1.79 -13.80 -5.03
N LEU A 2 -2.07 -12.61 -4.48
CA LEU A 2 -1.05 -11.60 -4.17
C LEU A 2 -0.15 -12.07 -3.00
N PRO A 3 1.14 -11.69 -2.96
CA PRO A 3 2.11 -12.21 -2.00
C PRO A 3 2.02 -11.54 -0.60
N LEU A 4 0.82 -11.45 -0.03
CA LEU A 4 0.61 -10.91 1.31
C LEU A 4 0.86 -11.99 2.37
N ARG A 5 1.65 -11.66 3.42
CA ARG A 5 1.98 -12.60 4.51
C ARG A 5 0.76 -12.98 5.37
N SER A 6 -0.20 -12.07 5.51
CA SER A 6 -1.42 -12.27 6.29
C SER A 6 -2.62 -11.66 5.58
N LYS A 7 -3.78 -12.27 5.78
CA LYS A 7 -5.06 -11.74 5.31
C LYS A 7 -5.48 -10.53 6.13
N THR A 8 -6.29 -9.64 5.57
CA THR A 8 -6.97 -8.59 6.35
C THR A 8 -7.83 -9.24 7.44
N ASP A 9 -7.76 -8.71 8.67
CA ASP A 9 -8.59 -9.15 9.80
C ASP A 9 -10.07 -8.99 9.42
N PRO A 10 -10.93 -10.03 9.56
CA PRO A 10 -12.35 -9.92 9.23
C PRO A 10 -13.06 -8.78 9.96
N ARG A 11 -12.64 -8.38 11.16
CA ARG A 11 -13.21 -7.22 11.86
C ARG A 11 -13.00 -5.90 11.12
N TRP A 12 -12.01 -5.83 10.24
CA TRP A 12 -11.78 -4.65 9.42
C TRP A 12 -12.97 -4.39 8.50
N ILE A 13 -13.57 -5.43 7.88
CA ILE A 13 -14.67 -5.20 6.93
C ILE A 13 -15.93 -4.68 7.65
N GLU A 14 -16.22 -5.19 8.85
CA GLU A 14 -17.32 -4.70 9.70
C GLU A 14 -17.15 -3.22 10.06
N LEU A 15 -15.92 -2.81 10.42
CA LEU A 15 -15.61 -1.41 10.72
C LEU A 15 -15.65 -0.54 9.46
N ALA A 16 -15.16 -1.05 8.33
CA ALA A 16 -15.09 -0.31 7.07
C ALA A 16 -16.49 -0.05 6.50
N THR A 17 -17.41 -1.02 6.54
CA THR A 17 -18.78 -0.85 6.06
C THR A 17 -19.62 0.03 7.01
N SER A 18 -19.47 -0.12 8.33
CA SER A 18 -20.18 0.73 9.30
C SER A 18 -19.72 2.19 9.32
N ARG A 19 -18.53 2.49 8.79
CA ARG A 19 -17.95 3.85 8.71
C ARG A 19 -17.53 4.21 7.28
N PHE A 20 -18.32 3.76 6.30
CA PHE A 20 -17.96 3.84 4.89
C PHE A 20 -17.66 5.27 4.39
N ASP A 21 -18.35 6.28 4.92
CA ASP A 21 -18.12 7.68 4.56
C ASP A 21 -16.70 8.16 4.92
N GLU A 22 -16.10 7.61 5.99
CA GLU A 22 -14.70 7.88 6.33
C GLU A 22 -13.75 7.10 5.42
N VAL A 23 -14.10 5.87 5.07
CA VAL A 23 -13.32 5.01 4.17
C VAL A 23 -13.21 5.63 2.78
N ILE A 24 -14.30 6.14 2.22
CA ILE A 24 -14.28 6.71 0.87
C ILE A 24 -13.50 8.03 0.81
N VAL A 25 -13.52 8.84 1.88
CA VAL A 25 -12.69 10.05 1.98
C VAL A 25 -11.22 9.70 2.11
N ASP A 26 -10.87 8.75 2.98
CA ASP A 26 -9.50 8.23 3.12
C ASP A 26 -8.98 7.62 1.82
N HIS A 27 -9.82 6.87 1.11
CA HIS A 27 -9.48 6.29 -0.18
C HIS A 27 -9.10 7.36 -1.21
N ALA A 28 -9.86 8.47 -1.30
CA ALA A 28 -9.47 9.58 -2.18
C ALA A 28 -8.09 10.17 -1.81
N HIS A 29 -7.72 10.21 -0.53
CA HIS A 29 -6.37 10.62 -0.14
C HIS A 29 -5.32 9.62 -0.63
N CYS A 30 -5.60 8.33 -0.57
CA CYS A 30 -4.69 7.28 -0.98
C CYS A 30 -4.43 7.30 -2.48
N GLU A 31 -5.45 7.50 -3.31
CA GLU A 31 -5.30 7.68 -4.77
C GLU A 31 -4.40 8.89 -5.10
N LYS A 32 -4.65 10.03 -4.44
CA LYS A 32 -3.83 11.23 -4.60
C LYS A 32 -2.37 10.99 -4.16
N LYS A 33 -2.16 10.26 -3.07
CA LYS A 33 -0.83 9.91 -2.55
C LYS A 33 -0.11 8.90 -3.44
N ALA A 34 -0.81 7.95 -4.07
CA ALA A 34 -0.25 7.01 -5.03
C ALA A 34 0.30 7.75 -6.26
N ALA A 35 -0.51 8.66 -6.84
CA ALA A 35 -0.07 9.52 -7.94
C ALA A 35 1.17 10.36 -7.57
N ALA A 36 1.15 11.01 -6.40
CA ALA A 36 2.28 11.81 -5.93
C ALA A 36 3.54 10.97 -5.68
N SER A 37 3.38 9.76 -5.12
CA SER A 37 4.49 8.84 -4.83
C SER A 37 5.14 8.33 -6.11
N ALA A 38 4.34 8.01 -7.13
CA ALA A 38 4.83 7.65 -8.46
C ALA A 38 5.65 8.79 -9.08
N MET A 39 5.16 10.03 -9.04
CA MET A 39 5.90 11.19 -9.55
C MET A 39 7.17 11.51 -8.74
N ALA A 40 7.17 11.24 -7.44
CA ALA A 40 8.37 11.34 -6.61
C ALA A 40 9.43 10.29 -6.96
N LEU A 41 9.05 9.13 -7.52
CA LEU A 41 9.98 8.16 -8.08
C LEU A 41 10.52 8.61 -9.44
N VAL A 42 9.65 9.15 -10.31
CA VAL A 42 10.05 9.74 -11.61
C VAL A 42 11.10 10.82 -11.40
N THR A 43 10.85 11.74 -10.45
CA THR A 43 11.77 12.83 -10.11
C THR A 43 13.10 12.32 -9.57
N ALA A 44 13.08 11.25 -8.77
CA ALA A 44 14.28 10.70 -8.14
C ALA A 44 15.16 9.88 -9.10
N TYR A 45 14.59 9.36 -10.19
CA TYR A 45 15.27 8.43 -11.10
C TYR A 45 15.05 8.81 -12.59
N PRO A 46 15.41 10.04 -13.01
CA PRO A 46 15.11 10.54 -14.35
C PRO A 46 15.78 9.73 -15.48
N ASP A 47 16.95 9.15 -15.21
CA ASP A 47 17.71 8.38 -16.22
C ASP A 47 17.15 6.96 -16.47
N HIS A 48 16.04 6.60 -15.81
CA HIS A 48 15.42 5.28 -15.89
C HIS A 48 14.20 5.33 -16.80
N ASP A 49 14.40 5.39 -18.12
CA ASP A 49 13.34 5.65 -19.12
C ASP A 49 12.10 4.75 -18.97
N LEU A 50 12.28 3.44 -18.74
CA LEU A 50 11.15 2.52 -18.52
C LEU A 50 10.38 2.87 -17.23
N LEU A 51 11.08 3.15 -16.13
CA LEU A 51 10.45 3.61 -14.87
C LEU A 51 9.67 4.91 -15.11
N VAL A 52 10.28 5.89 -15.78
CA VAL A 52 9.66 7.19 -16.07
C VAL A 52 8.35 6.99 -16.84
N LYS A 53 8.39 6.24 -17.95
CA LYS A 53 7.21 5.98 -18.78
C LYS A 53 6.10 5.26 -18.02
N ARG A 54 6.45 4.21 -17.26
CA ARG A 54 5.47 3.38 -16.55
C ARG A 54 4.85 4.10 -15.37
N LEU A 55 5.64 4.83 -14.58
CA LEU A 55 5.13 5.55 -13.40
C LEU A 55 4.39 6.85 -13.75
N ALA A 56 4.76 7.54 -14.84
CA ALA A 56 3.97 8.68 -15.33
C ALA A 56 2.57 8.23 -15.77
N ARG A 57 2.47 7.07 -16.43
CA ARG A 57 1.18 6.46 -16.80
C ARG A 57 0.39 6.06 -15.56
N LEU A 58 1.01 5.37 -14.60
CA LEU A 58 0.36 5.00 -13.33
C LEU A 58 -0.17 6.25 -12.62
N ALA A 59 0.63 7.31 -12.47
CA ALA A 59 0.20 8.54 -11.83
C ALA A 59 -1.04 9.17 -12.49
N HIS A 60 -1.13 9.11 -13.83
CA HIS A 60 -2.31 9.56 -14.55
C HIS A 60 -3.55 8.68 -14.30
N GLU A 61 -3.36 7.35 -14.22
CA GLU A 61 -4.43 6.41 -13.87
C GLU A 61 -4.93 6.62 -12.43
N GLU A 62 -4.05 6.86 -11.46
CA GLU A 62 -4.45 7.16 -10.06
C GLU A 62 -5.17 8.50 -9.91
N LEU A 63 -4.81 9.53 -10.69
CA LEU A 63 -5.57 10.77 -10.69
C LEU A 63 -6.99 10.58 -11.26
N ARG A 64 -7.17 9.62 -12.17
CA ARG A 64 -8.51 9.24 -12.65
C ARG A 64 -9.27 8.47 -11.56
N HIS A 65 -8.63 7.55 -10.83
CA HIS A 65 -9.26 6.88 -9.68
C HIS A 65 -9.66 7.89 -8.61
N PHE A 66 -8.76 8.79 -8.23
CA PHE A 66 -9.04 9.90 -7.32
C PHE A 66 -10.29 10.68 -7.75
N ARG A 67 -10.38 11.05 -9.03
CA ARG A 67 -11.55 11.78 -9.55
C ARG A 67 -12.84 10.96 -9.38
N GLN A 68 -12.81 9.68 -9.72
CA GLN A 68 -13.97 8.79 -9.60
C GLN A 68 -14.42 8.58 -8.15
N VAL A 69 -13.49 8.50 -7.20
CA VAL A 69 -13.79 8.45 -5.76
C VAL A 69 -14.34 9.80 -5.30
N TYR A 70 -13.75 10.91 -5.72
CA TYR A 70 -14.18 12.26 -5.35
C TYR A 70 -15.59 12.60 -5.85
N ASP A 71 -15.96 12.18 -7.05
CA ASP A 71 -17.32 12.36 -7.57
C ASP A 71 -18.33 11.61 -6.68
N ARG A 72 -17.98 10.44 -6.13
CA ARG A 72 -18.80 9.67 -5.18
C ARG A 72 -18.86 10.31 -3.78
N ILE A 73 -17.76 10.87 -3.30
CA ILE A 73 -17.75 11.70 -2.07
C ILE A 73 -18.75 12.85 -2.25
N SER A 74 -18.71 13.53 -3.39
CA SER A 74 -19.59 14.67 -3.69
C SER A 74 -21.06 14.25 -3.80
N ALA A 75 -21.35 13.12 -4.46
CA ALA A 75 -22.70 12.56 -4.58
C ALA A 75 -23.32 12.19 -3.21
N ARG A 76 -22.49 11.89 -2.21
CA ARG A 76 -22.89 11.62 -0.82
C ARG A 76 -23.03 12.88 0.04
N GLY A 77 -22.80 14.07 -0.52
CA GLY A 77 -22.80 15.33 0.23
C GLY A 77 -21.60 15.48 1.19
N LEU A 78 -20.58 14.64 1.04
CA LEU A 78 -19.35 14.68 1.83
C LEU A 78 -18.35 15.68 1.22
N LYS A 79 -17.30 15.98 1.99
CA LYS A 79 -16.19 16.84 1.53
C LYS A 79 -14.86 16.11 1.73
N LEU A 80 -13.92 16.36 0.82
CA LEU A 80 -12.54 15.95 1.04
C LEU A 80 -11.99 16.73 2.23
N SER A 81 -11.58 16.02 3.28
CA SER A 81 -11.01 16.61 4.48
C SER A 81 -9.50 16.80 4.36
N LYS A 82 -8.88 17.26 5.45
CA LYS A 82 -7.42 17.26 5.57
C LYS A 82 -6.92 15.81 5.62
N ASP A 83 -5.78 15.56 4.98
CA ASP A 83 -5.05 14.29 5.07
C ASP A 83 -4.25 14.26 6.38
N GLU A 84 -4.54 13.31 7.26
CA GLU A 84 -3.79 13.10 8.51
C GLU A 84 -2.61 12.13 8.33
N GLY A 85 -2.43 11.59 7.11
CA GLY A 85 -1.39 10.64 6.78
C GLY A 85 -1.76 9.19 7.14
N ASP A 86 -0.96 8.25 6.61
CA ASP A 86 -1.14 6.82 6.84
C ASP A 86 0.05 6.23 7.62
N PRO A 87 -0.10 6.00 8.94
CA PRO A 87 0.88 5.31 9.78
C PRO A 87 1.40 3.96 9.23
N TYR A 88 0.64 3.24 8.40
CA TYR A 88 1.08 2.03 7.72
C TYR A 88 2.20 2.32 6.74
N VAL A 89 1.90 3.17 5.76
CA VAL A 89 2.83 3.56 4.70
C VAL A 89 4.04 4.25 5.32
N GLN A 90 3.84 5.11 6.33
CA GLN A 90 4.94 5.71 7.08
C GLN A 90 5.85 4.67 7.74
N SER A 91 5.27 3.60 8.30
CA SER A 91 6.05 2.53 8.93
C SER A 91 6.81 1.68 7.90
N LEU A 92 6.23 1.45 6.73
CA LEU A 92 6.93 0.80 5.62
C LEU A 92 8.08 1.65 5.07
N ILE A 93 7.85 2.96 4.89
CA ILE A 93 8.87 3.91 4.42
C ILE A 93 10.07 3.94 5.39
N ARG A 94 9.85 3.77 6.70
CA ARG A 94 10.94 3.68 7.69
C ARG A 94 11.86 2.47 7.51
N LEU A 95 11.43 1.43 6.78
CA LEU A 95 12.24 0.24 6.49
C LEU A 95 13.09 0.39 5.22
N VAL A 96 12.89 1.45 4.44
CA VAL A 96 13.61 1.70 3.18
C VAL A 96 15.09 1.98 3.47
N ARG A 97 15.99 1.19 2.86
CA ARG A 97 17.44 1.37 2.98
C ARG A 97 17.91 2.67 2.33
N THR A 98 19.08 3.15 2.75
CA THR A 98 19.58 4.49 2.38
C THR A 98 20.46 4.51 1.13
N THR A 99 21.15 3.42 0.80
CA THR A 99 22.03 3.38 -0.38
C THR A 99 21.21 3.56 -1.66
N PRO A 100 21.69 4.26 -2.71
CA PRO A 100 20.83 4.65 -3.83
C PRO A 100 20.13 3.48 -4.55
N ALA A 101 20.86 2.39 -4.80
CA ALA A 101 20.31 1.22 -5.50
C ALA A 101 19.30 0.45 -4.64
N GLU A 102 19.62 0.23 -3.36
CA GLU A 102 18.72 -0.45 -2.42
C GLU A 102 17.49 0.41 -2.12
N ARG A 103 17.65 1.72 -1.98
CA ARG A 103 16.56 2.66 -1.76
C ARG A 103 15.54 2.65 -2.90
N ARG A 104 16.00 2.58 -4.15
CA ARG A 104 15.10 2.45 -5.31
C ARG A 104 14.31 1.14 -5.23
N MET A 105 15.01 0.04 -5.02
CA MET A 105 14.41 -1.28 -4.89
C MET A 105 13.34 -1.30 -3.79
N ASP A 106 13.70 -0.86 -2.58
CA ASP A 106 12.81 -0.87 -1.43
C ASP A 106 11.59 0.03 -1.64
N ARG A 107 11.75 1.20 -2.27
CA ARG A 107 10.59 2.06 -2.59
C ARG A 107 9.65 1.41 -3.59
N LEU A 108 10.16 0.70 -4.61
CA LEU A 108 9.33 -0.03 -5.57
C LEU A 108 8.61 -1.19 -4.88
N LEU A 109 9.30 -1.96 -4.03
CA LEU A 109 8.72 -3.08 -3.29
C LEU A 109 7.70 -2.63 -2.23
N VAL A 110 7.95 -1.53 -1.53
CA VAL A 110 6.99 -0.91 -0.62
C VAL A 110 5.74 -0.48 -1.38
N SER A 111 5.90 0.15 -2.55
CA SER A 111 4.75 0.52 -3.40
C SER A 111 3.97 -0.73 -3.82
N ALA A 112 4.64 -1.77 -4.32
CA ALA A 112 4.00 -3.05 -4.65
C ALA A 112 3.21 -3.66 -3.48
N LEU A 113 3.74 -3.57 -2.25
CA LEU A 113 3.07 -4.08 -1.06
C LEU A 113 1.81 -3.28 -0.70
N VAL A 114 1.87 -1.95 -0.88
CA VAL A 114 0.71 -1.06 -0.66
C VAL A 114 -0.40 -1.40 -1.67
N GLU A 115 -0.10 -1.46 -2.96
CA GLU A 115 -1.07 -1.85 -4.00
C GLU A 115 -1.66 -3.24 -3.74
N ALA A 116 -0.84 -4.21 -3.30
CA ALA A 116 -1.34 -5.53 -2.96
C ALA A 116 -2.35 -5.52 -1.80
N ARG A 117 -2.10 -4.70 -0.75
CA ARG A 117 -3.03 -4.56 0.37
C ARG A 117 -4.28 -3.78 -0.04
N SER A 118 -4.15 -2.75 -0.87
CA SER A 118 -5.27 -2.02 -1.47
C SER A 118 -6.16 -2.97 -2.25
N CYS A 119 -5.61 -3.75 -3.18
CA CYS A 119 -6.33 -4.76 -3.96
C CYS A 119 -7.17 -5.69 -3.07
N GLU A 120 -6.55 -6.35 -2.09
CA GLU A 120 -7.25 -7.28 -1.20
C GLU A 120 -8.42 -6.61 -0.48
N ARG A 121 -8.26 -5.36 -0.04
CA ARG A 121 -9.31 -4.65 0.70
C ARG A 121 -10.40 -4.07 -0.18
N LEU A 122 -10.07 -3.66 -1.39
CA LEU A 122 -11.05 -3.25 -2.38
C LEU A 122 -11.89 -4.44 -2.83
N GLU A 123 -11.30 -5.64 -2.95
CA GLU A 123 -12.04 -6.89 -3.16
C GLU A 123 -13.02 -7.13 -2.01
N LEU A 124 -12.56 -7.08 -0.75
CA LEU A 124 -13.43 -7.25 0.42
C LEU A 124 -14.58 -6.23 0.48
N LEU A 125 -14.30 -4.95 0.17
CA LEU A 125 -15.33 -3.91 0.08
C LEU A 125 -16.33 -4.23 -1.04
N SER A 126 -15.85 -4.66 -2.21
CA SER A 126 -16.71 -5.01 -3.34
C SER A 126 -17.66 -6.17 -3.05
N GLU A 127 -17.26 -7.08 -2.16
CA GLU A 127 -18.07 -8.23 -1.75
C GLU A 127 -19.08 -7.88 -0.65
N ALA A 128 -18.70 -6.99 0.27
CA ALA A 128 -19.47 -6.68 1.48
C ALA A 128 -20.47 -5.53 1.32
N LEU A 129 -20.25 -4.59 0.39
CA LEU A 129 -21.15 -3.46 0.19
C LEU A 129 -22.50 -3.91 -0.42
N GLU A 130 -23.59 -3.29 0.03
CA GLU A 130 -24.95 -3.60 -0.45
C GLU A 130 -25.25 -2.95 -1.80
N ASP A 131 -24.74 -1.73 -2.01
CA ASP A 131 -24.96 -0.94 -3.23
C ASP A 131 -24.26 -1.59 -4.44
N PRO A 132 -25.00 -2.08 -5.45
CA PRO A 132 -24.44 -2.74 -6.63
C PRO A 132 -23.47 -1.88 -7.43
N GLU A 133 -23.67 -0.55 -7.45
CA GLU A 133 -22.78 0.37 -8.15
C GLU A 133 -21.41 0.44 -7.45
N LEU A 134 -21.41 0.56 -6.12
CA LEU A 134 -20.18 0.57 -5.34
C LEU A 134 -19.45 -0.78 -5.41
N ARG A 135 -20.19 -1.89 -5.37
CA ARG A 135 -19.59 -3.23 -5.56
C ARG A 135 -18.84 -3.31 -6.88
N SER A 136 -19.48 -2.93 -7.98
CA SER A 136 -18.87 -2.92 -9.31
C SER A 136 -17.68 -1.97 -9.41
N PHE A 137 -17.80 -0.79 -8.80
CA PHE A 137 -16.75 0.22 -8.74
C PHE A 137 -15.50 -0.31 -8.02
N TYR A 138 -15.65 -0.83 -6.80
CA TYR A 138 -14.53 -1.35 -6.03
C TYR A 138 -13.92 -2.62 -6.62
N ALA A 139 -14.73 -3.49 -7.23
CA ALA A 139 -14.20 -4.64 -7.97
C ALA A 139 -13.36 -4.20 -9.19
N THR A 140 -13.71 -3.07 -9.82
CA THR A 140 -12.94 -2.52 -10.93
C THR A 140 -11.62 -1.92 -10.46
N LEU A 141 -11.64 -1.15 -9.36
CA LEU A 141 -10.42 -0.62 -8.77
C LEU A 141 -9.50 -1.74 -8.27
N ALA A 142 -10.02 -2.75 -7.59
CA ALA A 142 -9.22 -3.92 -7.17
C ALA A 142 -8.43 -4.55 -8.33
N ARG A 143 -9.04 -4.70 -9.50
CA ARG A 143 -8.33 -5.21 -10.69
C ARG A 143 -7.22 -4.27 -11.17
N ALA A 144 -7.41 -2.96 -11.04
CA ALA A 144 -6.36 -1.98 -11.37
C ALA A 144 -5.19 -2.09 -10.38
N GLU A 145 -5.47 -2.15 -9.07
CA GLU A 145 -4.48 -2.35 -8.00
C GLU A 145 -3.63 -3.61 -8.20
N ALA A 146 -4.26 -4.72 -8.62
CA ALA A 146 -3.52 -5.94 -8.96
C ALA A 146 -2.52 -5.70 -10.11
N GLY A 147 -2.90 -4.91 -11.11
CA GLY A 147 -2.02 -4.49 -12.21
C GLY A 147 -0.89 -3.56 -11.75
N HIS A 148 -1.18 -2.64 -10.83
CA HIS A 148 -0.17 -1.74 -10.25
C HIS A 148 0.84 -2.49 -9.39
N HIS A 149 0.38 -3.45 -8.57
CA HIS A 149 1.25 -4.36 -7.84
C HIS A 149 2.24 -5.04 -8.78
N THR A 150 1.76 -5.69 -9.85
CA THR A 150 2.61 -6.36 -10.84
C THR A 150 3.59 -5.37 -11.48
N LEU A 151 3.12 -4.17 -11.86
CA LEU A 151 3.98 -3.13 -12.43
C LEU A 151 5.15 -2.78 -11.51
N PHE A 152 4.91 -2.58 -10.21
CA PHE A 152 5.97 -2.25 -9.27
C PHE A 152 6.95 -3.42 -9.05
N VAL A 153 6.45 -4.66 -8.99
CA VAL A 153 7.31 -5.87 -8.91
C VAL A 153 8.18 -6.01 -10.16
N ASP A 154 7.63 -5.78 -11.35
CA ASP A 154 8.37 -5.87 -12.61
C ASP A 154 9.45 -4.79 -12.71
N LEU A 155 9.14 -3.56 -12.29
CA LEU A 155 10.13 -2.48 -12.21
C LEU A 155 11.23 -2.82 -11.19
N ALA A 156 10.86 -3.37 -10.02
CA ALA A 156 11.81 -3.81 -9.01
C ALA A 156 12.75 -4.87 -9.58
N ALA A 157 12.21 -5.93 -10.21
CA ALA A 157 13.00 -6.98 -10.84
C ALA A 157 13.91 -6.47 -11.96
N THR A 158 13.40 -5.56 -12.81
CA THR A 158 14.16 -4.96 -13.92
C THR A 158 15.41 -4.22 -13.44
N TYR A 159 15.29 -3.51 -12.32
CA TYR A 159 16.37 -2.68 -11.77
C TYR A 159 17.11 -3.33 -10.60
N ALA A 160 16.90 -4.63 -10.38
CA ALA A 160 17.64 -5.41 -9.42
C ALA A 160 19.12 -5.42 -9.78
N PRO A 161 20.02 -5.37 -8.77
CA PRO A 161 21.41 -5.69 -9.00
C PRO A 161 21.48 -7.07 -9.64
N GLN A 162 22.02 -7.16 -10.85
CA GLN A 162 22.34 -8.45 -11.45
C GLN A 162 23.36 -9.10 -10.50
N GLU A 163 23.11 -10.33 -10.06
CA GLU A 163 24.18 -11.10 -9.43
C GLU A 163 25.35 -11.08 -10.42
N ARG A 164 26.50 -10.53 -10.01
CA ARG A 164 27.74 -10.89 -10.69
C ARG A 164 27.81 -12.40 -10.52
N SER A 165 27.66 -13.15 -11.59
CA SER A 165 28.02 -14.57 -11.64
C SER A 165 29.50 -14.68 -11.31
N GLY A 166 29.82 -14.65 -10.02
CA GLY A 166 31.14 -14.85 -9.48
C GLY A 166 31.39 -16.34 -9.51
N ALA A 167 31.85 -16.86 -10.64
CA ALA A 167 32.69 -18.04 -10.57
C ALA A 167 33.93 -17.64 -9.74
N PRO A 168 34.18 -18.24 -8.56
CA PRO A 168 35.35 -17.88 -7.78
C PRO A 168 36.61 -18.41 -8.49
N PRO A 169 37.76 -17.72 -8.40
CA PRO A 169 39.03 -18.38 -8.68
C PRO A 169 39.20 -19.50 -7.64
N ARG A 170 39.29 -20.74 -8.10
CA ARG A 170 39.62 -21.89 -7.25
C ARG A 170 40.93 -21.63 -6.53
N SER A 171 40.90 -21.48 -5.21
CA SER A 171 42.07 -21.71 -4.37
C SER A 171 41.64 -22.31 -3.03
N ALA A 172 42.40 -23.34 -2.64
CA ALA A 172 42.16 -24.21 -1.51
C ALA A 172 42.52 -23.55 -0.18
N GLY A 173 41.84 -23.93 0.90
CA GLY A 173 42.27 -23.60 2.26
C GLY A 173 41.24 -23.95 3.34
N ARG A 174 41.58 -24.94 4.17
CA ARG A 174 40.81 -25.46 5.31
C ARG A 174 40.66 -24.43 6.45
N GLY A 175 39.61 -24.60 7.26
CA GLY A 175 39.58 -24.09 8.64
C GLY A 175 38.18 -24.03 9.21
N GLY A 176 37.81 -25.00 10.06
CA GLY A 176 36.50 -25.08 10.70
C GLY A 176 36.43 -24.41 12.07
N GLY A 177 35.21 -24.32 12.60
CA GLY A 177 34.93 -24.15 14.03
C GLY A 177 33.96 -23.00 14.34
N GLY A 178 32.92 -23.30 15.12
CA GLY A 178 32.32 -22.32 16.03
C GLY A 178 30.81 -22.10 15.92
N ASP A 179 30.06 -22.92 16.65
CA ASP A 179 28.68 -22.72 17.11
C ASP A 179 28.48 -21.35 17.81
N ARG A 180 27.31 -20.73 17.58
CA ARG A 180 26.48 -20.14 18.66
C ARG A 180 25.13 -19.65 18.13
N GLY A 181 24.07 -20.22 18.70
CA GLY A 181 22.69 -19.80 18.49
C GLY A 181 22.40 -18.37 18.94
N ARG A 182 21.37 -17.78 18.33
CA ARG A 182 20.68 -16.60 18.86
C ARG A 182 19.19 -16.69 18.56
N ALA A 183 18.42 -16.95 19.61
CA ALA A 183 17.00 -16.67 19.64
C ALA A 183 16.79 -15.14 19.59
N THR A 184 15.86 -14.68 18.75
CA THR A 184 15.35 -13.31 18.84
C THR A 184 13.83 -13.31 18.78
N ALA A 185 13.28 -12.92 19.93
CA ALA A 185 11.97 -12.40 20.26
C ALA A 185 10.97 -12.19 19.10
N ARG A 186 9.76 -12.74 19.30
CA ARG A 186 8.53 -12.28 18.64
C ARG A 186 8.32 -10.80 18.95
N ALA A 187 8.46 -9.94 17.95
CA ALA A 187 7.93 -8.59 18.00
C ALA A 187 6.41 -8.66 17.83
N ALA A 188 5.69 -7.94 18.70
CA ALA A 188 4.24 -7.78 18.65
C ALA A 188 3.81 -7.03 17.38
N ASP A 189 2.67 -7.44 16.81
CA ASP A 189 2.08 -6.96 15.56
C ASP A 189 1.58 -5.51 15.65
N PRO A 190 2.10 -4.55 14.85
CA PRO A 190 1.54 -3.20 14.75
C PRO A 190 0.53 -3.07 13.57
N LEU A 191 -0.14 -4.16 13.16
CA LEU A 191 -0.93 -4.26 11.92
C LEU A 191 -2.33 -3.57 11.93
N THR A 192 -2.61 -2.59 12.79
CA THR A 192 -3.95 -1.98 12.91
C THR A 192 -4.17 -0.72 12.08
N SER A 193 -3.36 -0.49 11.04
CA SER A 193 -3.28 0.80 10.36
C SER A 193 -2.79 0.54 8.93
N THR A 194 -3.45 1.06 7.88
CA THR A 194 -3.38 0.48 6.51
C THR A 194 -3.98 1.40 5.43
N PRO A 195 -3.69 1.17 4.12
CA PRO A 195 -3.89 2.14 3.03
C PRO A 195 -5.34 2.51 2.72
N ILE A 196 -6.31 1.76 3.21
CA ILE A 196 -7.73 2.05 3.04
C ILE A 196 -8.40 1.68 4.38
N GLY A 197 -8.76 2.67 5.21
CA GLY A 197 -9.42 2.54 6.53
C GLY A 197 -8.54 2.04 7.69
N THR A 198 -8.78 2.31 8.99
CA THR A 198 -9.80 3.04 9.76
C THR A 198 -9.12 3.71 10.99
N HIS A 199 -8.15 4.62 10.78
CA HIS A 199 -7.37 5.21 11.89
C HIS A 199 -8.22 5.82 13.02
N ARG A 200 -9.50 6.12 12.75
CA ARG A 200 -10.44 6.73 13.68
C ARG A 200 -11.41 5.76 14.38
N ALA A 201 -11.36 4.46 14.11
CA ALA A 201 -12.24 3.47 14.76
C ALA A 201 -11.82 3.05 16.17
N ALA A 202 -10.52 3.16 16.50
CA ALA A 202 -10.01 2.72 17.79
C ALA A 202 -9.80 3.86 18.81
N ALA A 203 -9.98 5.14 18.43
CA ALA A 203 -9.48 6.27 19.22
C ALA A 203 -10.54 7.17 19.91
N HIS A 204 -11.84 6.90 19.74
CA HIS A 204 -12.87 7.67 20.46
C HIS A 204 -13.94 6.74 21.05
N PRO A 205 -14.07 6.63 22.38
CA PRO A 205 -15.27 6.06 22.96
C PRO A 205 -16.45 6.93 22.52
N VAL A 206 -17.48 6.28 21.99
CA VAL A 206 -18.79 6.88 21.77
C VAL A 206 -19.29 7.36 23.13
N VAL A 207 -19.11 8.65 23.41
CA VAL A 207 -19.86 9.30 24.49
C VAL A 207 -21.28 9.39 23.99
N ALA A 208 -22.09 8.41 24.38
CA ALA A 208 -23.53 8.47 24.24
C ALA A 208 -24.01 9.77 24.90
N ARG A 209 -24.45 10.74 24.09
CA ARG A 209 -25.22 11.86 24.61
C ARG A 209 -26.60 11.31 24.96
N SER A 210 -26.78 11.01 26.24
CA SER A 210 -28.08 10.86 26.85
C SER A 210 -28.92 12.11 26.54
N ARG A 211 -30.09 11.89 25.94
CA ARG A 211 -31.17 12.86 25.97
C ARG A 211 -31.78 12.85 27.37
N GLY A 212 -31.97 14.03 27.93
CA GLY A 212 -32.69 14.37 29.16
C GLY A 212 -32.50 15.88 29.36
N ASP A 213 -33.50 16.71 29.61
CA ASP A 213 -34.95 16.56 29.79
C ASP A 213 -35.66 17.67 29.01
#